data_AF-A0ABD6FYY6-F1
#
_entry.id   AF-A0ABD6FYY6-F1
#
_cell.length_a   1.000
_cell.length_b   1.000
_cell.length_c   1.000
_cell.angle_alpha   90.00
_cell.angle_beta   90.00
_cell.angle_gamma   90.00
#
_symmetry.space_group_name_H-M   'P 1'
#
loop_
_entity.id
_entity.type
_entity.pdbx_description
1 polymer ?
#
loop_
_entity_poly.entity_id
_entity_poly.type
_entity_poly.pdbx_seq_one_letter_code
_entity_poly.pdbx_strand_id
1 'polypeptide(L)'
;MLKIKKIEFIKAVYDESLSHNIFSIANVYFSNYPPILGALIYWKKNNSRSEFTREGEYKFFYNLDDITYFAAVKFPKGTKLTRDQKQELSYILLDERGSIGTYTFKTHPSRRKRFDPKKTLARLNIPEDFDVKSIPVHYGPIIDEQSAEEIRRENPHLSKEFIIDYCYWRYRLIKLHPTDFEPYLKYVDFAYVCYACDQISEKYLIDHLDMVDVSALQYNYPVLARLSSSFKKYMVEELIRNGMEINPHFADEIDTFIEDDTYFSEYATIDLLDDDLFEEDEEKVEFQFFEFDRGPYKWLGSEHLVKGIPSLASQLYDDMGYKKPTNEEMDEQFDKYSKQQISLISAILEPHWLNRYKDRIDWKAACLYNKHLTDEFLTEHIEFVDFECLGNNLSCVLSEEFIEKHMNQFNHDKPVPLIIRFLTVQMYLNHKDKIKVNSELLFQYYNSIGAPEYKQILDLLDE
;
A
#
# COMPACT_ATOMS: atom_id res chain seq x y z
N MET A 1 10.92 -6.07 36.43
CA MET A 1 10.04 -6.43 35.29
C MET A 1 8.72 -6.98 35.82
N LEU A 2 7.59 -6.43 35.38
CA LEU A 2 6.26 -6.93 35.73
C LEU A 2 6.02 -8.28 35.03
N LYS A 3 5.46 -9.27 35.73
CA LYS A 3 5.14 -10.58 35.16
C LYS A 3 3.63 -10.72 35.03
N ILE A 4 3.12 -10.38 33.86
CA ILE A 4 1.69 -10.43 33.53
C ILE A 4 1.24 -11.89 33.51
N LYS A 5 0.18 -12.19 34.26
CA LYS A 5 -0.46 -13.52 34.31
C LYS A 5 -1.64 -13.60 33.35
N LYS A 6 -2.44 -12.53 33.28
CA LYS A 6 -3.64 -12.44 32.44
C LYS A 6 -3.99 -10.98 32.21
N ILE A 7 -4.46 -10.66 31.01
CA ILE A 7 -5.10 -9.39 30.69
C ILE A 7 -6.55 -9.69 30.30
N GLU A 8 -7.50 -9.00 30.91
CA GLU A 8 -8.91 -9.05 30.55
C GLU A 8 -9.31 -7.71 29.95
N PHE A 9 -9.60 -7.70 28.65
CA PHE A 9 -10.15 -6.53 27.98
C PHE A 9 -11.66 -6.50 28.14
N ILE A 10 -12.17 -5.41 28.69
CA ILE A 10 -13.59 -5.07 28.71
C ILE A 10 -13.82 -4.13 27.52
N LYS A 11 -14.61 -4.60 26.55
CA LYS A 11 -15.02 -3.80 25.39
C LYS A 11 -15.84 -2.61 25.89
N ALA A 12 -15.30 -1.41 25.69
CA ALA A 12 -16.01 -0.17 25.97
C ALA A 12 -16.81 0.24 24.75
N VAL A 13 -17.97 0.85 24.98
CA VAL A 13 -18.83 1.41 23.95
C VAL A 13 -18.99 2.90 24.20
N TYR A 14 -18.95 3.68 23.12
CA TYR A 14 -18.63 5.10 23.08
C TYR A 14 -19.77 6.02 23.56
N ASP A 15 -19.39 7.17 24.13
CA ASP A 15 -20.26 8.31 24.46
C ASP A 15 -19.67 9.57 23.82
N GLU A 16 -20.40 10.20 22.90
CA GLU A 16 -19.98 11.40 22.16
C GLU A 16 -19.80 12.64 23.07
N SER A 17 -20.22 12.58 24.34
CA SER A 17 -20.06 13.67 25.31
C SER A 17 -18.67 13.75 25.96
N LEU A 18 -17.80 12.75 25.77
CA LEU A 18 -16.48 12.70 26.38
C LEU A 18 -15.38 13.24 25.45
N SER A 19 -14.56 14.17 25.97
CA SER A 19 -13.40 14.75 25.27
C SER A 19 -12.24 13.77 25.00
N HIS A 20 -12.41 12.48 25.33
CA HIS A 20 -11.43 11.41 25.14
C HIS A 20 -12.13 10.21 24.50
N ASN A 21 -11.51 9.65 23.47
CA ASN A 21 -12.13 8.63 22.65
C ASN A 21 -11.69 7.26 23.19
N ILE A 22 -12.40 6.78 24.22
CA ILE A 22 -12.07 5.53 24.92
C ILE A 22 -12.53 4.35 24.07
N PHE A 23 -11.63 3.41 23.78
CA PHE A 23 -11.94 2.24 22.95
C PHE A 23 -11.78 0.90 23.68
N SER A 24 -11.16 0.89 24.86
CA SER A 24 -11.09 -0.31 25.69
C SER A 24 -10.76 -0.01 27.15
N ILE A 25 -11.18 -0.90 28.04
CA ILE A 25 -10.74 -0.94 29.43
C ILE A 25 -9.99 -2.26 29.65
N ALA A 26 -8.88 -2.25 30.36
CA ALA A 26 -8.11 -3.46 30.67
C ALA A 26 -8.02 -3.69 32.18
N ASN A 27 -8.26 -4.94 32.58
CA ASN A 27 -7.91 -5.46 33.90
C ASN A 27 -6.66 -6.33 33.75
N VAL A 28 -5.57 -5.92 34.38
CA VAL A 28 -4.27 -6.60 34.28
C VAL A 28 -3.98 -7.31 35.58
N TYR A 29 -3.82 -8.63 35.51
CA TYR A 29 -3.44 -9.47 36.63
C TYR A 29 -1.98 -9.86 36.49
N PHE A 30 -1.20 -9.64 37.55
CA PHE A 30 0.21 -9.99 37.59
C PHE A 30 0.45 -11.15 38.57
N SER A 31 1.51 -11.90 38.33
CA SER A 31 2.02 -12.90 39.28
C SER A 31 2.84 -12.30 40.42
N ASN A 32 3.37 -11.09 40.23
CA ASN A 32 4.33 -10.44 41.13
C ASN A 32 3.97 -8.99 41.48
N TYR A 33 2.72 -8.57 41.22
CA TYR A 33 2.23 -7.23 41.47
C TYR A 33 0.70 -7.24 41.69
N PRO A 34 0.11 -6.32 42.48
CA PRO A 34 -1.35 -6.24 42.63
C PRO A 34 -2.06 -6.03 41.29
N PRO A 35 -3.29 -6.56 41.10
CA PRO A 35 -4.02 -6.36 39.86
C PRO A 35 -4.31 -4.88 39.63
N ILE A 36 -4.19 -4.45 38.38
CA ILE A 36 -4.60 -3.12 37.93
C ILE A 36 -5.95 -3.28 37.26
N LEU A 37 -7.01 -2.82 37.92
CA LEU A 37 -8.37 -2.94 37.42
C LEU A 37 -8.82 -1.59 36.84
N GLY A 38 -9.26 -1.58 35.59
CA GLY A 38 -9.78 -0.38 34.95
C GLY A 38 -8.74 0.52 34.30
N ALA A 39 -7.67 -0.02 33.71
CA ALA A 39 -6.77 0.77 32.87
C ALA A 39 -7.51 1.22 31.60
N LEU A 40 -7.60 2.53 31.40
CA LEU A 40 -8.38 3.13 30.31
C LEU A 40 -7.50 3.33 29.08
N ILE A 41 -7.89 2.72 27.97
CA ILE A 41 -7.19 2.82 26.69
C ILE A 41 -7.99 3.76 25.80
N TYR A 42 -7.36 4.85 25.37
CA TYR A 42 -8.03 5.92 24.64
C TYR A 42 -7.14 6.53 23.56
N TRP A 43 -7.75 7.24 22.62
CA TRP A 43 -7.05 8.12 21.69
C TRP A 43 -7.59 9.55 21.77
N LYS A 44 -6.78 10.50 21.31
CA LYS A 44 -7.15 11.92 21.31
C LYS A 44 -6.39 12.68 20.23
N LYS A 45 -6.99 13.77 19.74
CA LYS A 45 -6.27 14.76 18.92
C LYS A 45 -5.10 15.32 19.72
N ASN A 46 -3.94 15.34 19.10
CA ASN A 46 -2.74 15.89 19.67
C ASN A 46 -2.76 17.41 19.57
N ASN A 47 -2.73 18.06 20.74
CA ASN A 47 -2.71 19.51 20.85
C ASN A 47 -1.39 20.01 21.46
N SER A 48 -0.37 19.16 21.60
CA SER A 48 0.94 19.57 22.14
C SER A 48 2.10 18.72 21.62
N ARG A 49 3.27 19.35 21.48
CA ARG A 49 4.53 18.68 21.11
C ARG A 49 5.18 17.84 22.23
N SER A 50 4.60 17.84 23.44
CA SER A 50 5.09 17.03 24.57
C SER A 50 4.80 15.55 24.33
N GLU A 51 5.77 14.69 24.65
CA GLU A 51 5.64 13.22 24.66
C GLU A 51 4.61 12.70 25.68
N PHE A 52 4.26 13.52 26.66
CA PHE A 52 3.30 13.19 27.72
C PHE A 52 2.08 14.10 27.66
N THR A 53 0.93 13.57 28.05
CA THR A 53 -0.29 14.35 28.30
C THR A 53 -0.12 15.22 29.54
N ARG A 54 -1.03 16.18 29.75
CA ARG A 54 -1.08 16.99 30.99
C ARG A 54 -1.32 16.14 32.25
N GLU A 55 -1.89 14.96 32.09
CA GLU A 55 -2.18 14.02 33.18
C GLU A 55 -1.04 12.99 33.38
N GLY A 56 0.01 13.04 32.56
CA GLY A 56 1.23 12.25 32.70
C GLY A 56 1.21 10.90 32.00
N GLU A 57 0.26 10.64 31.10
CA GLU A 57 0.28 9.46 30.24
C GLU A 57 1.25 9.65 29.07
N TYR A 58 1.96 8.58 28.69
CA TYR A 58 2.81 8.59 27.50
C TYR A 58 1.95 8.56 26.24
N LYS A 59 2.31 9.38 25.26
CA LYS A 59 1.64 9.42 23.95
C LYS A 59 2.31 8.45 22.99
N PHE A 60 1.51 7.57 22.42
CA PHE A 60 1.91 6.69 21.33
C PHE A 60 1.32 7.23 20.04
N PHE A 61 2.17 7.51 19.07
CA PHE A 61 1.77 7.98 17.75
C PHE A 61 1.77 6.80 16.78
N TYR A 62 0.70 6.68 15.99
CA TYR A 62 0.57 5.60 15.00
C TYR A 62 1.43 5.87 13.76
N ASN A 63 1.53 7.14 13.37
CA ASN A 63 2.42 7.65 12.36
C ASN A 63 3.28 8.76 13.00
N LEU A 64 4.60 8.68 12.89
CA LEU A 64 5.49 9.75 13.35
C LEU A 64 5.45 10.96 12.40
N ASP A 65 5.03 10.75 11.15
CA ASP A 65 4.87 11.78 10.12
C ASP A 65 3.51 12.51 10.24
N ASP A 66 2.51 11.87 10.85
CA ASP A 66 1.21 12.47 11.19
C ASP A 66 0.92 12.32 12.68
N ILE A 67 1.43 13.29 13.45
CA ILE A 67 1.22 13.38 14.90
C ILE A 67 -0.14 13.97 15.28
N THR A 68 -1.11 14.06 14.37
CA THR A 68 -2.43 14.67 14.63
C THR A 68 -3.21 13.94 15.71
N TYR A 69 -3.02 12.64 15.86
CA TYR A 69 -3.69 11.82 16.88
C TYR A 69 -2.69 10.95 17.63
N PHE A 70 -2.93 10.75 18.92
CA PHE A 70 -2.16 9.83 19.75
C PHE A 70 -3.07 8.88 20.51
N ALA A 71 -2.56 7.68 20.80
CA ALA A 71 -3.13 6.75 21.76
C ALA A 71 -2.37 6.82 23.09
N ALA A 72 -3.07 6.55 24.19
CA ALA A 72 -2.48 6.52 25.52
C ALA A 72 -3.27 5.60 26.44
N VAL A 73 -2.65 5.22 27.57
CA VAL A 73 -3.29 4.44 28.62
C VAL A 73 -3.29 5.21 29.93
N LYS A 74 -4.48 5.46 30.46
CA LYS A 74 -4.69 6.09 31.76
C LYS A 74 -4.90 5.03 32.83
N PHE A 75 -3.94 4.93 33.74
CA PHE A 75 -4.02 4.00 34.87
C PHE A 75 -4.84 4.60 36.04
N PRO A 76 -5.52 3.77 36.84
CA PRO A 76 -6.22 4.23 38.04
C PRO A 76 -5.31 4.98 39.00
N LYS A 77 -5.82 6.03 39.66
CA LYS A 77 -5.05 6.95 40.53
C LYS A 77 -4.27 6.27 41.67
N GLY A 78 -4.65 5.06 42.08
CA GLY A 78 -3.98 4.26 43.12
C GLY A 78 -2.82 3.37 42.64
N THR A 79 -2.49 3.40 41.35
CA THR A 79 -1.52 2.49 40.73
C THR A 79 -0.08 2.90 41.04
N LYS A 80 0.65 2.08 41.83
CA LYS A 80 2.06 2.30 42.23
C LYS A 80 3.08 1.80 41.19
N LEU A 81 2.89 2.15 39.92
CA LEU A 81 3.86 1.86 38.85
C LEU A 81 4.84 3.03 38.67
N THR A 82 6.10 2.70 38.41
CA THR A 82 7.11 3.69 37.95
C THR A 82 6.77 4.20 36.55
N ARG A 83 7.40 5.30 36.12
CA ARG A 83 7.17 5.89 34.78
C ARG A 83 7.48 4.90 33.66
N ASP A 84 8.63 4.24 33.73
CA ASP A 84 9.06 3.28 32.71
C ASP A 84 8.13 2.06 32.67
N GLN A 85 7.71 1.56 33.84
CA GLN A 85 6.71 0.47 33.92
C GLN A 85 5.34 0.88 33.37
N LYS A 86 4.92 2.13 33.55
CA LYS A 86 3.68 2.64 32.96
C LYS A 86 3.81 2.70 31.45
N GLN A 87 4.94 3.17 30.92
CA GLN A 87 5.18 3.25 29.49
C GLN A 87 5.23 1.86 28.85
N GLU A 88 6.02 0.95 29.41
CA GLU A 88 6.14 -0.45 28.96
C GLU A 88 4.78 -1.17 29.00
N LEU A 89 4.02 -1.05 30.10
CA LEU A 89 2.70 -1.66 30.21
C LEU A 89 1.68 -1.00 29.27
N SER A 90 1.77 0.31 29.03
CA SER A 90 0.91 1.01 28.08
C SER A 90 1.16 0.51 26.66
N TYR A 91 2.42 0.31 26.28
CA TYR A 91 2.80 -0.27 25.00
C TYR A 91 2.18 -1.66 24.85
N ILE A 92 2.37 -2.57 25.83
CA ILE A 92 1.80 -3.93 25.80
C ILE A 92 0.27 -3.90 25.69
N LEU A 93 -0.41 -3.02 26.43
CA LEU A 93 -1.87 -2.92 26.40
C LEU A 93 -2.40 -2.37 25.09
N LEU A 94 -1.70 -1.40 24.50
CA LEU A 94 -2.03 -0.86 23.18
C LEU A 94 -1.70 -1.84 22.07
N ASP A 95 -0.64 -2.64 22.21
CA ASP A 95 -0.23 -3.68 21.29
C ASP A 95 -1.26 -4.84 21.25
N GLU A 96 -1.56 -5.41 22.41
CA GLU A 96 -2.57 -6.46 22.58
C GLU A 96 -3.97 -6.01 22.12
N ARG A 97 -4.34 -4.73 22.32
CA ARG A 97 -5.68 -4.23 21.95
C ARG A 97 -5.77 -3.63 20.56
N GLY A 98 -4.71 -2.98 20.07
CA GLY A 98 -4.55 -2.47 18.71
C GLY A 98 -4.52 -3.59 17.67
N SER A 99 -4.13 -4.79 18.10
CA SER A 99 -4.30 -6.04 17.37
C SER A 99 -5.77 -6.50 17.27
N ILE A 100 -6.64 -6.13 18.22
CA ILE A 100 -8.08 -6.50 18.25
C ILE A 100 -8.95 -5.37 17.66
N GLY A 101 -8.35 -4.26 17.23
CA GLY A 101 -8.96 -3.29 16.32
C GLY A 101 -8.94 -3.77 14.87
N THR A 102 -8.31 -4.90 14.58
CA THR A 102 -8.46 -5.60 13.31
C THR A 102 -9.93 -5.96 13.12
N TYR A 103 -10.45 -5.61 11.95
CA TYR A 103 -11.52 -6.40 11.37
C TYR A 103 -11.03 -7.85 11.37
N THR A 104 -11.51 -8.65 12.32
CA THR A 104 -11.90 -10.00 11.92
C THR A 104 -13.07 -9.73 10.99
N PHE A 105 -12.88 -9.86 9.67
CA PHE A 105 -13.93 -10.57 8.95
C PHE A 105 -14.11 -11.83 9.80
N LYS A 106 -15.26 -11.98 10.48
CA LYS A 106 -15.68 -13.30 10.91
C LYS A 106 -15.82 -14.07 9.61
N THR A 107 -14.72 -14.59 9.09
CA THR A 107 -14.79 -15.81 8.34
C THR A 107 -15.32 -16.79 9.37
N HIS A 108 -16.62 -17.06 9.27
CA HIS A 108 -17.26 -18.04 10.10
C HIS A 108 -16.36 -19.29 10.09
N PRO A 109 -16.20 -20.06 11.17
CA PRO A 109 -15.45 -21.32 11.14
C PRO A 109 -15.97 -22.31 10.08
N SER A 110 -17.13 -22.04 9.46
CA SER A 110 -17.68 -22.73 8.28
C SER A 110 -17.30 -22.12 6.92
N ARG A 111 -16.64 -20.95 6.83
CA ARG A 111 -15.98 -20.46 5.61
C ARG A 111 -14.80 -21.40 5.32
N ARG A 112 -15.12 -22.58 4.80
CA ARG A 112 -14.14 -23.50 4.24
C ARG A 112 -13.30 -22.68 3.26
N LYS A 113 -11.96 -22.69 3.40
CA LYS A 113 -11.09 -22.35 2.26
C LYS A 113 -11.52 -23.29 1.12
N ARG A 114 -12.36 -22.82 0.20
CA ARG A 114 -12.94 -23.65 -0.88
C ARG A 114 -11.81 -24.16 -1.79
N PHE A 115 -10.69 -23.44 -1.85
CA PHE A 115 -9.50 -23.80 -2.59
C PHE A 115 -8.31 -23.94 -1.65
N ASP A 116 -7.68 -25.12 -1.67
CA ASP A 116 -6.44 -25.44 -0.94
C ASP A 116 -5.40 -25.81 -2.01
N PRO A 117 -4.50 -24.87 -2.39
CA PRO A 117 -3.58 -25.05 -3.51
C PRO A 117 -2.80 -26.35 -3.46
N LYS A 118 -2.34 -26.74 -2.26
CA LYS A 118 -1.55 -27.95 -2.05
C LYS A 118 -2.37 -29.21 -2.35
N LYS A 119 -3.60 -29.28 -1.85
CA LYS A 119 -4.46 -30.45 -2.05
C LYS A 119 -4.99 -30.54 -3.47
N THR A 120 -5.33 -29.41 -4.09
CA THR A 120 -5.84 -29.39 -5.46
C THR A 120 -4.75 -29.67 -6.47
N LEU A 121 -3.53 -29.15 -6.25
CA LEU A 121 -2.36 -29.47 -7.06
C LEU A 121 -2.04 -30.97 -7.06
N ALA A 122 -2.11 -31.62 -5.88
CA ALA A 122 -1.87 -33.05 -5.77
C ALA A 122 -2.89 -33.91 -6.55
N ARG A 123 -4.04 -33.35 -6.93
CA ARG A 123 -5.06 -34.02 -7.75
C ARG A 123 -4.86 -33.85 -9.25
N LEU A 124 -4.12 -32.82 -9.68
CA LEU A 124 -3.93 -32.51 -11.09
C LEU A 124 -3.12 -33.56 -11.86
N ASN A 125 -2.45 -34.51 -11.19
CA ASN A 125 -1.62 -35.54 -11.82
C ASN A 125 -0.75 -34.97 -12.96
N ILE A 126 0.06 -33.95 -12.64
CA ILE A 126 0.86 -33.20 -13.61
C ILE A 126 1.78 -34.16 -14.41
N PRO A 127 1.70 -34.18 -15.75
CA PRO A 127 2.60 -34.96 -16.60
C PRO A 127 4.08 -34.61 -16.38
N GLU A 128 4.98 -35.58 -16.46
CA GLU A 128 6.42 -35.37 -16.21
C GLU A 128 7.08 -34.39 -17.21
N ASP A 129 6.55 -34.33 -18.42
CA ASP A 129 7.00 -33.49 -19.53
C ASP A 129 6.18 -32.20 -19.68
N PHE A 130 5.33 -31.87 -18.71
CA PHE A 130 4.51 -30.67 -18.75
C PHE A 130 5.34 -29.39 -18.64
N ASP A 131 5.22 -28.52 -19.64
CA ASP A 131 5.72 -27.15 -19.61
C ASP A 131 4.58 -26.18 -19.27
N VAL A 132 4.79 -25.34 -18.26
CA VAL A 132 3.79 -24.33 -17.84
C VAL A 132 3.43 -23.36 -18.97
N LYS A 133 4.32 -23.19 -19.96
CA LYS A 133 4.12 -22.35 -21.16
C LYS A 133 3.34 -23.04 -22.28
N SER A 134 3.06 -24.33 -22.16
CA SER A 134 2.35 -25.10 -23.19
C SER A 134 0.89 -24.66 -23.36
N ILE A 135 0.34 -23.94 -22.38
CA ILE A 135 -1.04 -23.45 -22.38
C ILE A 135 -1.01 -21.90 -22.37
N PRO A 136 -1.38 -21.25 -23.48
CA PRO A 136 -1.34 -19.79 -23.61
C PRO A 136 -2.06 -19.02 -22.50
N VAL A 137 -1.59 -17.81 -22.24
CA VAL A 137 -2.05 -16.97 -21.12
C VAL A 137 -3.49 -16.46 -21.27
N HIS A 138 -3.98 -16.31 -22.50
CA HIS A 138 -5.31 -15.77 -22.78
C HIS A 138 -6.44 -16.76 -22.43
N TYR A 139 -6.15 -18.04 -22.21
CA TYR A 139 -7.15 -19.02 -21.81
C TYR A 139 -7.54 -18.85 -20.33
N GLY A 140 -8.81 -18.51 -20.10
CA GLY A 140 -9.41 -18.34 -18.78
C GLY A 140 -9.75 -19.65 -18.04
N PRO A 141 -10.53 -19.58 -16.96
CA PRO A 141 -10.90 -20.75 -16.14
C PRO A 141 -11.83 -21.73 -16.84
N ILE A 142 -12.66 -21.22 -17.75
CA ILE A 142 -13.61 -22.02 -18.52
C ILE A 142 -13.10 -22.02 -19.96
N ILE A 143 -12.53 -23.14 -20.36
CA ILE A 143 -12.14 -23.38 -21.75
C ILE A 143 -13.22 -24.25 -22.40
N ASP A 144 -13.62 -23.88 -23.61
CA ASP A 144 -14.54 -24.71 -24.39
C ASP A 144 -13.83 -25.95 -24.95
N GLU A 145 -14.63 -26.88 -25.46
CA GLU A 145 -14.09 -28.13 -26.01
C GLU A 145 -13.21 -27.92 -27.23
N GLN A 146 -13.42 -26.85 -28.00
CA GLN A 146 -12.66 -26.56 -29.21
C GLN A 146 -11.26 -26.07 -28.86
N SER A 147 -11.17 -25.15 -27.91
CA SER A 147 -9.92 -24.60 -27.36
C SER A 147 -9.09 -25.68 -26.68
N ALA A 148 -9.73 -26.54 -25.88
CA ALA A 148 -9.03 -27.67 -25.25
C ALA A 148 -8.48 -28.67 -26.29
N GLU A 149 -9.20 -28.87 -27.40
CA GLU A 149 -8.76 -29.72 -28.50
C GLU A 149 -7.62 -29.09 -29.30
N GLU A 150 -7.64 -27.77 -29.50
CA GLU A 150 -6.54 -27.02 -30.13
C GLU A 150 -5.25 -27.14 -29.33
N ILE A 151 -5.29 -26.87 -28.02
CA ILE A 151 -4.15 -27.02 -27.11
C ILE A 151 -3.62 -28.47 -27.14
N ARG A 152 -4.52 -29.46 -27.15
CA ARG A 152 -4.16 -30.87 -27.24
C ARG A 152 -3.48 -31.22 -28.56
N ARG A 153 -3.90 -30.62 -29.69
CA ARG A 153 -3.28 -30.85 -30.99
C ARG A 153 -1.84 -30.32 -31.04
N GLU A 154 -1.59 -29.19 -30.38
CA GLU A 154 -0.25 -28.62 -30.23
C GLU A 154 0.59 -29.38 -29.19
N ASN A 155 -0.07 -29.96 -28.19
CA ASN A 155 0.56 -30.71 -27.09
C ASN A 155 -0.06 -32.12 -26.95
N PRO A 156 0.26 -33.08 -27.85
CA PRO A 156 -0.40 -34.39 -27.88
C PRO A 156 -0.20 -35.28 -26.65
N HIS A 157 0.76 -34.94 -25.81
CA HIS A 157 1.06 -35.63 -24.54
C HIS A 157 0.09 -35.23 -23.41
N LEU A 158 -0.65 -34.11 -23.56
CA LEU A 158 -1.60 -33.63 -22.57
C LEU A 158 -3.00 -34.21 -22.81
N SER A 159 -3.69 -34.62 -21.74
CA SER A 159 -5.09 -35.01 -21.82
C SER A 159 -6.00 -33.80 -21.80
N LYS A 160 -7.17 -33.89 -22.46
CA LYS A 160 -8.19 -32.83 -22.44
C LYS A 160 -8.64 -32.51 -21.01
N GLU A 161 -8.84 -33.55 -20.20
CA GLU A 161 -9.22 -33.43 -18.79
C GLU A 161 -8.17 -32.65 -17.99
N PHE A 162 -6.88 -32.98 -18.18
CA PHE A 162 -5.78 -32.26 -17.52
C PHE A 162 -5.75 -30.78 -17.91
N ILE A 163 -5.90 -30.46 -19.20
CA ILE A 163 -5.87 -29.07 -19.69
C ILE A 163 -6.99 -28.25 -19.01
N ILE A 164 -8.21 -28.80 -18.97
CA ILE A 164 -9.37 -28.14 -18.33
C ILE A 164 -9.12 -27.93 -16.83
N ASP A 165 -8.71 -28.99 -16.12
CA ASP A 165 -8.50 -28.94 -14.68
C ASP A 165 -7.33 -28.01 -14.30
N TYR A 166 -6.25 -28.00 -15.10
CA TYR A 166 -5.11 -27.12 -14.89
C TYR A 166 -5.47 -25.65 -15.16
N CYS A 167 -6.19 -25.34 -16.24
CA CYS A 167 -6.69 -23.98 -16.52
C CYS A 167 -7.54 -23.45 -15.37
N TYR A 168 -8.45 -24.28 -14.85
CA TYR A 168 -9.24 -23.93 -13.68
C TYR A 168 -8.35 -23.73 -12.44
N TRP A 169 -7.41 -24.63 -12.18
CA TRP A 169 -6.53 -24.56 -11.02
C TRP A 169 -5.62 -23.32 -11.05
N ARG A 170 -4.96 -23.01 -12.17
CA ARG A 170 -4.08 -21.84 -12.29
C ARG A 170 -4.86 -20.55 -12.09
N TYR A 171 -6.09 -20.46 -12.62
CA TYR A 171 -6.99 -19.32 -12.41
C TYR A 171 -7.33 -19.15 -10.92
N ARG A 172 -7.71 -20.24 -10.24
CA ARG A 172 -8.03 -20.19 -8.81
C ARG A 172 -6.82 -19.86 -7.94
N LEU A 173 -5.63 -20.26 -8.37
CA LEU A 173 -4.38 -19.97 -7.69
C LEU A 173 -4.03 -18.47 -7.77
N ILE A 174 -4.10 -17.85 -8.95
CA ILE A 174 -3.74 -16.43 -9.14
C ILE A 174 -4.75 -15.44 -8.54
N LYS A 175 -5.93 -15.93 -8.12
CA LYS A 175 -6.91 -15.16 -7.33
C LYS A 175 -6.61 -15.18 -5.82
N LEU A 176 -5.61 -15.94 -5.37
CA LEU A 176 -5.07 -15.80 -4.02
C LEU A 176 -4.13 -14.60 -3.94
N HIS A 177 -3.85 -14.15 -2.72
CA HIS A 177 -2.82 -13.14 -2.50
C HIS A 177 -1.45 -13.65 -2.97
N PRO A 178 -0.57 -12.81 -3.55
CA PRO A 178 0.71 -13.28 -4.10
C PRO A 178 1.59 -14.06 -3.12
N THR A 179 1.62 -13.66 -1.85
CA THR A 179 2.33 -14.40 -0.80
C THR A 179 1.78 -15.82 -0.55
N ASP A 180 0.50 -16.07 -0.85
CA ASP A 180 -0.13 -17.38 -0.68
C ASP A 180 0.17 -18.31 -1.87
N PHE A 181 0.32 -17.78 -3.09
CA PHE A 181 0.62 -18.58 -4.29
C PHE A 181 2.09 -18.69 -4.63
N GLU A 182 2.96 -17.84 -4.08
CA GLU A 182 4.40 -17.80 -4.35
C GLU A 182 5.09 -19.19 -4.27
N PRO A 183 4.79 -20.07 -3.29
CA PRO A 183 5.37 -21.42 -3.24
C PRO A 183 5.04 -22.32 -4.44
N TYR A 184 4.06 -21.94 -5.25
CA TYR A 184 3.54 -22.68 -6.39
C TYR A 184 3.94 -22.09 -7.75
N LEU A 185 4.74 -21.01 -7.80
CA LEU A 185 5.14 -20.34 -9.05
C LEU A 185 5.77 -21.28 -10.07
N LYS A 186 6.50 -22.32 -9.63
CA LYS A 186 7.08 -23.33 -10.53
C LYS A 186 6.05 -24.15 -11.33
N TYR A 187 4.76 -24.04 -11.00
CA TYR A 187 3.66 -24.74 -11.67
C TYR A 187 2.77 -23.78 -12.46
N VAL A 188 3.13 -22.50 -12.59
CA VAL A 188 2.36 -21.51 -13.35
C VAL A 188 3.31 -20.66 -14.18
N ASP A 189 2.95 -20.38 -15.42
CA ASP A 189 3.70 -19.43 -16.24
C ASP A 189 3.56 -18.03 -15.64
N PHE A 190 4.69 -17.37 -15.36
CA PHE A 190 4.68 -16.03 -14.78
C PHE A 190 4.02 -15.00 -15.71
N ALA A 191 4.01 -15.25 -17.03
CA ALA A 191 3.23 -14.43 -17.96
C ALA A 191 1.73 -14.47 -17.65
N TYR A 192 1.19 -15.62 -17.20
CA TYR A 192 -0.21 -15.70 -16.76
C TYR A 192 -0.45 -14.94 -15.44
N VAL A 193 0.55 -14.92 -14.55
CA VAL A 193 0.52 -14.11 -13.32
C VAL A 193 0.44 -12.63 -13.69
N CYS A 194 1.33 -12.16 -14.57
CA CYS A 194 1.30 -10.79 -15.11
C CYS A 194 -0.02 -10.44 -15.79
N TYR A 195 -0.62 -11.36 -16.53
CA TYR A 195 -1.87 -11.15 -17.26
C TYR A 195 -3.10 -11.08 -16.35
N ALA A 196 -3.23 -11.98 -15.37
CA ALA A 196 -4.52 -12.26 -14.71
C ALA A 196 -4.58 -11.92 -13.21
N CYS A 197 -3.44 -11.70 -12.54
CA CYS A 197 -3.45 -11.44 -11.11
C CYS A 197 -3.59 -9.95 -10.82
N ASP A 198 -4.77 -9.56 -10.35
CA ASP A 198 -5.12 -8.16 -10.07
C ASP A 198 -4.51 -7.64 -8.75
N GLN A 199 -3.84 -8.49 -7.96
CA GLN A 199 -3.30 -8.16 -6.64
C GLN A 199 -1.78 -7.94 -6.62
N ILE A 200 -1.12 -8.02 -7.78
CA ILE A 200 0.31 -7.79 -7.88
C ILE A 200 0.63 -6.33 -7.55
N SER A 201 1.60 -6.12 -6.67
CA SER A 201 2.18 -4.81 -6.38
C SER A 201 3.39 -4.53 -7.28
N GLU A 202 3.71 -3.26 -7.50
CA GLU A 202 4.91 -2.87 -8.25
C GLU A 202 6.19 -3.43 -7.62
N LYS A 203 6.30 -3.41 -6.29
CA LYS A 203 7.44 -4.03 -5.59
C LYS A 203 7.53 -5.53 -5.91
N TYR A 204 6.42 -6.26 -5.94
CA TYR A 204 6.45 -7.69 -6.27
C TYR A 204 6.94 -7.94 -7.71
N LEU A 205 6.57 -7.07 -8.67
CA LEU A 205 7.11 -7.13 -10.04
C LEU A 205 8.62 -6.84 -10.07
N ILE A 206 9.08 -5.84 -9.31
CA ILE A 206 10.52 -5.52 -9.23
C ILE A 206 11.30 -6.65 -8.58
N ASP A 207 10.75 -7.28 -7.52
CA ASP A 207 11.38 -8.41 -6.83
C ASP A 207 11.59 -9.62 -7.76
N HIS A 208 10.72 -9.76 -8.77
CA HIS A 208 10.71 -10.86 -9.74
C HIS A 208 10.98 -10.39 -11.18
N LEU A 209 11.72 -9.29 -11.35
CA LEU A 209 11.86 -8.60 -12.64
C LEU A 209 12.33 -9.50 -13.79
N ASP A 210 13.14 -10.51 -13.48
CA ASP A 210 13.66 -11.51 -14.43
C ASP A 210 12.58 -12.46 -14.99
N MET A 211 11.45 -12.60 -14.30
CA MET A 211 10.31 -13.41 -14.72
C MET A 211 9.17 -12.59 -15.30
N VAL A 212 9.18 -11.26 -15.15
CA VAL A 212 8.10 -10.37 -15.62
C VAL A 212 7.98 -10.42 -17.14
N ASP A 213 6.79 -10.77 -17.63
CA ASP A 213 6.42 -10.67 -19.04
C ASP A 213 5.65 -9.35 -19.28
N VAL A 214 6.34 -8.36 -19.83
CA VAL A 214 5.75 -7.03 -20.12
C VAL A 214 4.67 -7.09 -21.21
N SER A 215 4.74 -8.08 -22.10
CA SER A 215 3.77 -8.27 -23.17
C SER A 215 2.45 -8.85 -22.66
N ALA A 216 2.50 -9.64 -21.60
CA ALA A 216 1.32 -10.05 -20.86
C ALA A 216 0.81 -8.97 -19.90
N LEU A 217 1.72 -8.27 -19.19
CA LEU A 217 1.39 -7.27 -18.18
C LEU A 217 0.60 -6.07 -18.75
N GLN A 218 0.87 -5.66 -19.98
CA GLN A 218 0.18 -4.52 -20.63
C GLN A 218 -1.34 -4.70 -20.83
N TYR A 219 -1.89 -5.88 -20.51
CA TYR A 219 -3.32 -6.16 -20.54
C TYR A 219 -3.96 -6.25 -19.15
N ASN A 220 -3.18 -6.13 -18.08
CA ASN A 220 -3.66 -6.18 -16.70
C ASN A 220 -3.95 -4.76 -16.19
N TYR A 221 -5.08 -4.19 -16.62
CA TYR A 221 -5.48 -2.82 -16.30
C TYR A 221 -5.54 -2.50 -14.80
N PRO A 222 -6.02 -3.40 -13.92
CA PRO A 222 -5.97 -3.17 -12.48
C PRO A 222 -4.56 -2.93 -11.96
N VAL A 223 -3.56 -3.69 -12.45
CA VAL A 223 -2.16 -3.48 -12.08
C VAL A 223 -1.62 -2.20 -12.71
N LEU A 224 -1.85 -1.96 -14.02
CA LEU A 224 -1.38 -0.76 -14.71
C LEU A 224 -1.87 0.54 -14.07
N ALA A 225 -3.08 0.54 -13.51
CA ALA A 225 -3.66 1.68 -12.80
C ALA A 225 -2.89 2.07 -11.53
N ARG A 226 -2.05 1.18 -10.99
CA ARG A 226 -1.31 1.38 -9.73
C ARG A 226 0.20 1.47 -9.92
N LEU A 227 0.71 1.26 -11.13
CA LEU A 227 2.14 1.37 -11.43
C LEU A 227 2.57 2.82 -11.47
N SER A 228 3.75 3.10 -10.92
CA SER A 228 4.44 4.36 -11.05
C SER A 228 4.80 4.65 -12.52
N SER A 229 4.96 5.93 -12.85
CA SER A 229 5.50 6.36 -14.15
C SER A 229 6.84 5.70 -14.47
N SER A 230 7.67 5.42 -13.45
CA SER A 230 8.95 4.73 -13.63
C SER A 230 8.77 3.32 -14.21
N PHE A 231 7.85 2.52 -13.64
CA PHE A 231 7.64 1.16 -14.11
C PHE A 231 6.87 1.13 -15.44
N LYS A 232 5.88 2.01 -15.63
CA LYS A 232 5.19 2.15 -16.92
C LYS A 232 6.16 2.47 -18.05
N LYS A 233 7.11 3.39 -17.82
CA LYS A 233 8.17 3.71 -18.78
C LYS A 233 9.06 2.51 -19.07
N TYR A 234 9.51 1.79 -18.04
CA TYR A 234 10.30 0.57 -18.23
C TYR A 234 9.55 -0.48 -19.07
N MET A 235 8.26 -0.70 -18.79
CA MET A 235 7.42 -1.64 -19.54
C MET A 235 7.37 -1.26 -21.03
N VAL A 236 7.12 0.01 -21.34
CA VAL A 236 7.07 0.50 -22.73
C VAL A 236 8.43 0.38 -23.41
N GLU A 237 9.51 0.77 -22.74
CA GLU A 237 10.87 0.64 -23.27
C GLU A 237 11.25 -0.82 -23.58
N GLU A 238 10.85 -1.77 -22.72
CA GLU A 238 11.06 -3.20 -22.95
C GLU A 238 10.20 -3.73 -24.11
N LEU A 239 8.95 -3.30 -24.26
CA LEU A 239 8.11 -3.65 -25.41
C LEU A 239 8.76 -3.19 -26.71
N ILE A 240 9.21 -1.94 -26.77
CA ILE A 240 9.89 -1.37 -27.94
C ILE A 240 11.20 -2.10 -28.22
N ARG A 241 12.03 -2.33 -27.19
CA ARG A 241 13.34 -3.00 -27.32
C ARG A 241 13.21 -4.40 -27.91
N ASN A 242 12.16 -5.13 -27.53
CA ASN A 242 11.91 -6.48 -27.98
C ASN A 242 11.06 -6.54 -29.27
N GLY A 243 10.66 -5.39 -29.83
CA GLY A 243 9.85 -5.33 -31.05
C GLY A 243 8.44 -5.90 -30.87
N MET A 244 7.90 -5.81 -29.65
CA MET A 244 6.57 -6.32 -29.30
C MET A 244 5.49 -5.28 -29.63
N GLU A 245 4.28 -5.75 -29.91
CA GLU A 245 3.14 -4.87 -30.15
C GLU A 245 2.72 -4.19 -28.83
N ILE A 246 2.53 -2.87 -28.91
CA ILE A 246 2.04 -2.05 -27.80
C ILE A 246 0.52 -2.07 -27.83
N ASN A 247 -0.09 -2.24 -26.65
CA ASN A 247 -1.54 -2.28 -26.50
C ASN A 247 -2.21 -1.06 -27.16
N PRO A 248 -3.17 -1.27 -28.07
CA PRO A 248 -3.88 -0.20 -28.77
C PRO A 248 -4.57 0.82 -27.85
N HIS A 249 -4.87 0.45 -26.60
CA HIS A 249 -5.51 1.37 -25.65
C HIS A 249 -4.65 2.60 -25.33
N PHE A 250 -3.32 2.48 -25.34
CA PHE A 250 -2.41 3.58 -25.02
C PHE A 250 -1.29 3.78 -26.05
N ALA A 251 -1.27 3.00 -27.14
CA ALA A 251 -0.22 3.06 -28.17
C ALA A 251 -0.07 4.45 -28.81
N ASP A 252 -1.17 5.19 -28.97
CA ASP A 252 -1.18 6.52 -29.58
C ASP A 252 -0.89 7.65 -28.57
N GLU A 253 -0.85 7.36 -27.27
CA GLU A 253 -0.69 8.35 -26.19
C GLU A 253 0.20 7.85 -25.03
N ILE A 254 1.33 7.27 -25.40
CA ILE A 254 2.31 6.67 -24.47
C ILE A 254 2.72 7.64 -23.34
N ASP A 255 3.00 8.90 -23.67
CA ASP A 255 3.44 9.89 -22.68
C ASP A 255 2.33 10.15 -21.65
N THR A 256 1.07 10.30 -22.10
CA THR A 256 -0.09 10.44 -21.22
C THR A 256 -0.25 9.22 -20.32
N PHE A 257 -0.15 8.00 -20.87
CA PHE A 257 -0.25 6.77 -20.08
C PHE A 257 0.81 6.69 -18.98
N ILE A 258 2.05 7.11 -19.28
CA ILE A 258 3.16 7.10 -18.33
C ILE A 258 2.96 8.16 -17.24
N GLU A 259 2.58 9.38 -17.60
CA GLU A 259 2.54 10.54 -16.69
C GLU A 259 1.24 10.67 -15.91
N ASP A 260 0.11 10.18 -16.43
CA ASP A 260 -1.19 10.27 -15.77
C ASP A 260 -1.41 9.09 -14.82
N ASP A 261 -1.34 9.37 -13.52
CA ASP A 261 -1.64 8.44 -12.43
C ASP A 261 -3.12 7.99 -12.42
N THR A 262 -4.01 8.66 -13.16
CA THR A 262 -5.45 8.37 -13.21
C THR A 262 -5.90 7.62 -14.47
N TYR A 263 -4.98 7.36 -15.42
CA TYR A 263 -5.28 6.83 -16.76
C TYR A 263 -6.19 5.58 -16.77
N PHE A 264 -5.96 4.64 -15.84
CA PHE A 264 -6.79 3.43 -15.67
C PHE A 264 -7.50 3.37 -14.31
N SER A 265 -7.73 4.53 -13.68
CA SER A 265 -8.32 4.59 -12.32
C SER A 265 -9.69 3.90 -12.21
N GLU A 266 -10.45 3.79 -13.30
CA GLU A 266 -11.71 3.04 -13.33
C GLU A 266 -11.54 1.53 -13.07
N TYR A 267 -10.36 0.98 -13.40
CA TYR A 267 -9.99 -0.42 -13.13
C TYR A 267 -9.24 -0.61 -11.82
N ALA A 268 -9.02 0.46 -11.03
CA ALA A 268 -8.25 0.38 -9.79
C ALA A 268 -8.97 -0.41 -8.68
N THR A 269 -10.29 -0.60 -8.81
CA THR A 269 -11.09 -1.39 -7.86
C THR A 269 -10.78 -2.87 -8.03
N ILE A 270 -10.31 -3.52 -6.97
CA ILE A 270 -10.06 -4.96 -6.96
C ILE A 270 -11.37 -5.64 -6.56
N ASP A 271 -12.08 -6.23 -7.52
CA ASP A 271 -13.26 -7.05 -7.23
C ASP A 271 -12.83 -8.33 -6.53
N LEU A 272 -13.05 -8.36 -5.22
CA LEU A 272 -12.79 -9.53 -4.38
C LEU A 272 -13.92 -10.56 -4.57
N LEU A 273 -13.86 -11.30 -5.69
CA LEU A 273 -14.81 -12.33 -6.11
C LEU A 273 -16.25 -11.82 -6.31
N ASP A 274 -16.79 -12.04 -7.51
CA ASP A 274 -18.24 -11.98 -7.73
C ASP A 274 -18.94 -12.98 -6.79
N ASP A 275 -19.70 -12.45 -5.84
CA ASP A 275 -20.69 -13.21 -5.06
C ASP A 275 -21.78 -13.81 -5.99
N ASP A 276 -21.92 -13.32 -7.23
CA ASP A 276 -23.02 -13.61 -8.16
C ASP A 276 -22.93 -14.96 -8.90
N LEU A 277 -21.78 -15.66 -8.89
CA LEU A 277 -21.64 -16.95 -9.58
C LEU A 277 -21.93 -18.17 -8.70
N PHE A 278 -22.33 -17.96 -7.46
CA PHE A 278 -22.72 -19.04 -6.57
C PHE A 278 -24.03 -18.67 -5.88
N GLU A 279 -25.06 -19.52 -6.04
CA GLU A 279 -26.22 -19.53 -5.14
C GLU A 279 -25.69 -19.78 -3.72
N GLU A 280 -25.30 -18.71 -3.03
CA GLU A 280 -25.24 -18.73 -1.58
C GLU A 280 -26.70 -18.73 -1.12
N ASP A 281 -27.16 -19.86 -0.60
CA ASP A 281 -28.22 -19.82 0.40
C ASP A 281 -27.71 -18.86 1.48
N GLU A 282 -28.12 -17.59 1.41
CA GLU A 282 -27.97 -16.64 2.50
C GLU A 282 -28.74 -17.23 3.69
N GLU A 283 -28.08 -18.09 4.46
CA GLU A 283 -28.56 -18.47 5.78
C GLU A 283 -28.68 -17.17 6.56
N LYS A 284 -29.94 -16.74 6.74
CA LYS A 284 -30.33 -15.61 7.59
C LYS A 284 -29.43 -15.58 8.81
N VAL A 285 -28.64 -14.51 8.93
CA VAL A 285 -27.84 -14.24 10.12
C VAL A 285 -28.80 -14.12 11.31
N GLU A 286 -29.00 -15.21 12.03
CA GLU A 286 -29.71 -15.19 13.29
C GLU A 286 -28.75 -14.63 14.33
N PHE A 287 -28.88 -13.34 14.63
CA PHE A 287 -28.15 -12.69 15.71
C PHE A 287 -28.61 -13.30 17.04
N GLN A 288 -27.94 -14.36 17.49
CA GLN A 288 -28.09 -14.84 18.86
C GLN A 288 -27.31 -13.91 19.79
N PHE A 289 -28.06 -13.01 20.44
CA PHE A 289 -27.56 -12.19 21.53
C PHE A 289 -27.29 -13.09 22.74
N PHE A 290 -26.02 -13.40 23.00
CA PHE A 290 -25.62 -13.99 24.26
C PHE A 290 -25.46 -12.89 25.31
N GLU A 291 -26.48 -12.75 26.17
CA GLU A 291 -26.33 -11.99 27.42
C GLU A 291 -25.39 -12.73 28.36
N PHE A 292 -24.17 -12.23 28.53
CA PHE A 292 -23.31 -12.64 29.62
C PHE A 292 -23.55 -11.76 30.84
N ASP A 293 -23.62 -12.40 32.02
CA ASP A 293 -23.80 -11.79 33.33
C ASP A 293 -22.79 -10.65 33.58
N ARG A 294 -23.32 -9.47 33.88
CA ARG A 294 -22.65 -8.17 33.65
C ARG A 294 -21.99 -7.57 34.89
N GLY A 295 -21.88 -8.32 35.99
CA GLY A 295 -21.20 -7.89 37.21
C GLY A 295 -21.82 -6.65 37.90
N PRO A 296 -21.46 -6.38 39.16
CA PRO A 296 -22.23 -5.49 40.04
C PRO A 296 -21.99 -3.98 39.86
N TYR A 297 -21.12 -3.54 38.93
CA TYR A 297 -20.70 -2.14 38.83
C TYR A 297 -20.78 -1.59 37.40
N LYS A 298 -21.99 -1.30 36.90
CA LYS A 298 -22.21 -0.59 35.63
C LYS A 298 -23.07 0.67 35.80
N TRP A 299 -22.77 1.68 34.98
CA TRP A 299 -23.59 2.88 34.73
C TRP A 299 -24.50 2.63 33.51
N LEU A 300 -25.70 3.24 33.51
CA LEU A 300 -26.70 3.08 32.45
C LEU A 300 -26.24 3.70 31.11
N GLY A 301 -26.43 2.97 29.98
CA GLY A 301 -26.44 3.53 28.62
C GLY A 301 -25.27 3.20 27.66
N SER A 302 -24.72 1.98 27.65
CA SER A 302 -23.51 1.65 26.85
C SER A 302 -23.75 0.68 25.67
N GLU A 303 -24.16 1.19 24.49
CA GLU A 303 -24.39 0.41 23.24
C GLU A 303 -23.89 1.15 21.94
N HIS A 304 -23.37 0.40 20.93
CA HIS A 304 -22.87 0.76 19.55
C HIS A 304 -21.34 0.89 19.15
N LEU A 305 -21.04 0.64 17.85
CA LEU A 305 -19.75 0.26 17.17
C LEU A 305 -18.89 1.42 16.57
N VAL A 306 -17.57 1.19 16.36
CA VAL A 306 -16.53 2.13 15.87
C VAL A 306 -16.14 1.89 14.39
N LYS A 307 -15.87 2.97 13.61
CA LYS A 307 -15.16 2.97 12.30
C LYS A 307 -13.80 3.68 12.42
N GLY A 308 -12.78 3.25 11.65
CA GLY A 308 -11.59 4.07 11.35
C GLY A 308 -10.36 3.94 12.27
N ILE A 309 -10.07 2.75 12.83
CA ILE A 309 -8.80 2.50 13.55
C ILE A 309 -7.85 1.72 12.63
N PRO A 310 -6.68 2.27 12.24
CA PRO A 310 -5.60 1.50 11.64
C PRO A 310 -5.10 0.45 12.65
N SER A 311 -5.05 -0.80 12.24
CA SER A 311 -4.68 -1.92 13.12
C SER A 311 -3.17 -2.12 13.18
N LEU A 312 -2.67 -2.91 14.14
CA LEU A 312 -1.27 -3.36 14.14
C LEU A 312 -0.90 -4.15 12.87
N ALA A 313 -1.88 -4.75 12.19
CA ALA A 313 -1.66 -5.36 10.89
C ALA A 313 -1.21 -4.33 9.85
N SER A 314 -1.57 -3.06 9.98
CA SER A 314 -1.09 -1.96 9.11
C SER A 314 0.39 -1.59 9.36
N GLN A 315 0.99 -2.06 10.46
CA GLN A 315 2.44 -1.94 10.71
C GLN A 315 3.21 -3.14 10.15
N LEU A 316 2.57 -4.31 10.12
CA LEU A 316 3.17 -5.55 9.61
C LEU A 316 2.93 -5.77 8.13
N TYR A 317 1.86 -5.20 7.58
CA TYR A 317 1.43 -5.35 6.21
C TYR A 317 1.16 -3.97 5.57
N ASP A 318 1.36 -3.86 4.27
CA ASP A 318 0.94 -2.70 3.49
C ASP A 318 -0.59 -2.72 3.22
N ASP A 319 -1.05 -1.71 2.49
CA ASP A 319 -2.45 -1.54 2.10
C ASP A 319 -2.96 -2.66 1.17
N MET A 320 -2.05 -3.33 0.47
CA MET A 320 -2.33 -4.45 -0.42
C MET A 320 -2.28 -5.82 0.28
N GLY A 321 -1.82 -5.87 1.54
CA GLY A 321 -1.74 -7.09 2.34
C GLY A 321 -0.40 -7.82 2.24
N TYR A 322 0.64 -7.20 1.65
CA TYR A 322 2.01 -7.73 1.69
C TYR A 322 2.64 -7.45 3.02
N LYS A 323 3.35 -8.45 3.57
CA LYS A 323 4.13 -8.25 4.79
C LYS A 323 5.25 -7.24 4.51
N LYS A 324 5.32 -6.17 5.30
CA LYS A 324 6.45 -5.24 5.26
C LYS A 324 7.73 -5.99 5.68
N PRO A 325 8.80 -5.91 4.88
CA PRO A 325 10.03 -6.61 5.21
C PRO A 325 10.68 -5.99 6.45
N THR A 326 11.32 -6.84 7.25
CA THR A 326 12.26 -6.38 8.27
C THR A 326 13.51 -5.80 7.62
N ASN A 327 14.34 -5.08 8.38
CA ASN A 327 15.62 -4.56 7.89
C ASN A 327 16.51 -5.66 7.31
N GLU A 328 16.61 -6.81 7.99
CA GLU A 328 17.42 -7.94 7.54
C GLU A 328 16.88 -8.54 6.23
N GLU A 329 15.56 -8.80 6.15
CA GLU A 329 14.92 -9.30 4.94
C GLU A 329 15.11 -8.34 3.75
N MET A 330 14.98 -7.03 3.99
CA MET A 330 15.15 -6.03 2.93
C MET A 330 16.62 -5.88 2.51
N ASP A 331 17.59 -5.94 3.44
CA ASP A 331 19.02 -5.89 3.12
C ASP A 331 19.39 -7.07 2.20
N GLU A 332 18.94 -8.29 2.55
CA GLU A 332 19.19 -9.50 1.77
C GLU A 332 18.55 -9.44 0.36
N GLN A 333 17.38 -8.81 0.24
CA GLN A 333 16.72 -8.57 -1.06
C GLN A 333 17.50 -7.54 -1.86
N PHE A 334 17.82 -6.40 -1.25
CA PHE A 334 18.45 -5.27 -1.92
C PHE A 334 19.87 -5.60 -2.41
N ASP A 335 20.59 -6.49 -1.72
CA ASP A 335 21.89 -7.02 -2.15
C ASP A 335 21.83 -7.87 -3.43
N LYS A 336 20.66 -8.45 -3.74
CA LYS A 336 20.45 -9.29 -4.94
C LYS A 336 19.97 -8.48 -6.15
N TYR A 337 19.51 -7.25 -5.94
CA TYR A 337 18.95 -6.45 -7.03
C TYR A 337 19.99 -6.12 -8.11
N SER A 338 19.57 -6.32 -9.35
CA SER A 338 20.26 -5.78 -10.53
C SER A 338 20.20 -4.25 -10.56
N LYS A 339 21.02 -3.61 -11.39
CA LYS A 339 20.97 -2.15 -11.59
C LYS A 339 19.60 -1.66 -12.03
N GLN A 340 18.91 -2.42 -12.88
CA GLN A 340 17.56 -2.09 -13.34
C GLN A 340 16.56 -2.14 -12.18
N GLN A 341 16.63 -3.19 -11.35
CA GLN A 341 15.79 -3.31 -10.15
C GLN A 341 16.08 -2.19 -9.15
N ILE A 342 17.34 -1.81 -8.95
CA ILE A 342 17.69 -0.67 -8.09
C ILE A 342 17.10 0.64 -8.64
N SER A 343 17.17 0.87 -9.95
CA SER A 343 16.58 2.07 -10.55
C SER A 343 15.07 2.11 -10.34
N LEU A 344 14.38 1.00 -10.63
CA LEU A 344 12.93 0.89 -10.46
C LEU A 344 12.50 1.00 -8.99
N ILE A 345 13.18 0.32 -8.06
CA ILE A 345 12.80 0.35 -6.65
C ILE A 345 13.00 1.74 -6.06
N SER A 346 14.04 2.47 -6.49
CA SER A 346 14.33 3.84 -6.00
C SER A 346 13.17 4.81 -6.29
N ALA A 347 12.39 4.57 -7.34
CA ALA A 347 11.21 5.36 -7.68
C ALA A 347 10.04 5.18 -6.70
N ILE A 348 9.99 4.09 -5.93
CA ILE A 348 8.84 3.76 -5.07
C ILE A 348 9.20 3.52 -3.60
N LEU A 349 10.49 3.53 -3.23
CA LEU A 349 10.90 3.32 -1.84
C LEU A 349 10.37 4.42 -0.92
N GLU A 350 9.89 4.01 0.25
CA GLU A 350 9.55 4.91 1.35
C GLU A 350 10.81 5.59 1.93
N PRO A 351 10.68 6.76 2.60
CA PRO A 351 11.83 7.55 3.07
C PRO A 351 12.82 6.79 3.96
N HIS A 352 12.33 5.87 4.80
CA HIS A 352 13.19 5.10 5.68
C HIS A 352 14.14 4.17 4.89
N TRP A 353 13.68 3.58 3.79
CA TRP A 353 14.50 2.76 2.91
C TRP A 353 15.43 3.61 2.04
N LEU A 354 14.95 4.76 1.54
CA LEU A 354 15.79 5.70 0.79
C LEU A 354 16.99 6.15 1.63
N ASN A 355 16.77 6.52 2.90
CA ASN A 355 17.87 6.90 3.81
C ASN A 355 18.80 5.72 4.10
N ARG A 356 18.24 4.52 4.38
CA ARG A 356 19.05 3.32 4.67
C ARG A 356 19.98 2.96 3.51
N TYR A 357 19.52 3.12 2.27
CA TYR A 357 20.25 2.73 1.06
C TYR A 357 20.77 3.92 0.25
N LYS A 358 20.87 5.11 0.84
CA LYS A 358 21.25 6.36 0.16
C LYS A 358 22.52 6.26 -0.70
N ASP A 359 23.51 5.48 -0.30
CA ASP A 359 24.76 5.32 -1.04
C ASP A 359 24.68 4.31 -2.20
N ARG A 360 23.53 3.66 -2.37
CA ARG A 360 23.32 2.54 -3.31
C ARG A 360 22.12 2.72 -4.23
N ILE A 361 21.15 3.55 -3.86
CA ILE A 361 19.98 3.83 -4.68
C ILE A 361 20.32 4.68 -5.91
N ASP A 362 19.44 4.65 -6.89
CA ASP A 362 19.49 5.54 -8.04
C ASP A 362 18.78 6.85 -7.68
N TRP A 363 19.56 7.85 -7.26
CA TRP A 363 19.02 9.17 -6.90
C TRP A 363 18.37 9.90 -8.07
N LYS A 364 18.74 9.60 -9.32
CA LYS A 364 18.07 10.20 -10.48
C LYS A 364 16.65 9.68 -10.59
N ALA A 365 16.49 8.36 -10.49
CA ALA A 365 15.18 7.73 -10.50
C ALA A 365 14.34 8.15 -9.27
N ALA A 366 14.95 8.21 -8.08
CA ALA A 366 14.27 8.70 -6.89
C ALA A 366 13.78 10.13 -7.06
N CYS A 367 14.67 11.06 -7.45
CA CYS A 367 14.32 12.46 -7.67
C CYS A 367 13.26 12.65 -8.76
N LEU A 368 13.28 11.84 -9.82
CA LEU A 368 12.35 11.98 -10.95
C LEU A 368 10.96 11.43 -10.66
N TYR A 369 10.83 10.33 -9.92
CA TYR A 369 9.57 9.57 -9.85
C TYR A 369 9.01 9.38 -8.44
N ASN A 370 9.83 9.54 -7.39
CA ASN A 370 9.41 9.16 -6.06
C ASN A 370 8.47 10.21 -5.42
N LYS A 371 7.24 9.77 -5.13
CA LYS A 371 6.19 10.59 -4.51
C LYS A 371 6.42 10.90 -3.04
N HIS A 372 7.30 10.15 -2.37
CA HIS A 372 7.55 10.26 -0.93
C HIS A 372 8.61 11.31 -0.57
N LEU A 373 9.17 12.01 -1.56
CA LEU A 373 10.14 13.07 -1.33
C LEU A 373 9.46 14.30 -0.71
N THR A 374 9.92 14.67 0.49
CA THR A 374 9.44 15.83 1.24
C THR A 374 10.57 16.85 1.44
N ASP A 375 10.22 18.09 1.78
CA ASP A 375 11.18 19.16 2.08
C ASP A 375 12.23 18.75 3.12
N GLU A 376 11.78 18.11 4.21
CA GLU A 376 12.65 17.67 5.31
C GLU A 376 13.64 16.61 4.84
N PHE A 377 13.15 15.60 4.12
CA PHE A 377 13.97 14.52 3.59
C PHE A 377 15.00 15.03 2.57
N LEU A 378 14.58 15.86 1.62
CA LEU A 378 15.47 16.44 0.61
C LEU A 378 16.51 17.38 1.22
N THR A 379 16.15 18.11 2.28
CA THR A 379 17.09 18.99 2.98
C THR A 379 18.15 18.19 3.72
N GLU A 380 17.80 17.05 4.33
CA GLU A 380 18.75 16.16 5.01
C GLU A 380 19.71 15.46 4.04
N HIS A 381 19.26 15.19 2.81
CA HIS A 381 20.01 14.46 1.79
C HIS A 381 20.42 15.32 0.59
N ILE A 382 20.57 16.62 0.80
CA ILE A 382 20.73 17.61 -0.26
C ILE A 382 21.91 17.32 -1.20
N GLU A 383 22.97 16.71 -0.69
CA GLU A 383 24.17 16.33 -1.45
C GLU A 383 23.93 15.24 -2.49
N PHE A 384 22.84 14.48 -2.36
CA PHE A 384 22.47 13.43 -3.30
C PHE A 384 21.38 13.87 -4.30
N VAL A 385 20.73 15.00 -4.05
CA VAL A 385 19.59 15.47 -4.85
C VAL A 385 20.03 15.84 -6.26
N ASP A 386 19.47 15.16 -7.25
CA ASP A 386 19.57 15.57 -8.65
C ASP A 386 18.44 16.57 -8.96
N PHE A 387 18.77 17.87 -8.96
CA PHE A 387 17.80 18.94 -9.18
C PHE A 387 17.23 19.00 -10.60
N GLU A 388 17.94 18.44 -11.59
CA GLU A 388 17.41 18.33 -12.95
C GLU A 388 16.30 17.28 -12.99
N CYS A 389 16.54 16.12 -12.37
CA CYS A 389 15.51 15.08 -12.23
C CYS A 389 14.36 15.55 -11.33
N LEU A 390 14.65 16.16 -10.17
CA LEU A 390 13.64 16.65 -9.23
C LEU A 390 12.72 17.69 -9.88
N GLY A 391 13.27 18.59 -10.70
CA GLY A 391 12.50 19.59 -11.42
C GLY A 391 11.42 19.03 -12.35
N ASN A 392 11.56 17.77 -12.75
CA ASN A 392 10.61 17.05 -13.61
C ASN A 392 9.69 16.08 -12.84
N ASN A 393 9.77 16.04 -11.51
CA ASN A 393 8.94 15.16 -10.71
C ASN A 393 7.53 15.73 -10.54
N LEU A 394 6.55 15.01 -11.07
CA LEU A 394 5.14 15.39 -11.01
C LEU A 394 4.38 14.78 -9.83
N SER A 395 4.99 13.81 -9.14
CA SER A 395 4.32 13.00 -8.11
C SER A 395 4.63 13.47 -6.68
N CYS A 396 5.75 14.15 -6.44
CA CYS A 396 6.09 14.69 -5.11
C CYS A 396 5.38 16.02 -4.82
N VAL A 397 5.33 16.41 -3.54
CA VAL A 397 4.74 17.68 -3.11
C VAL A 397 5.73 18.39 -2.20
N LEU A 398 6.25 19.52 -2.68
CA LEU A 398 7.22 20.36 -1.96
C LEU A 398 6.61 21.72 -1.64
N SER A 399 7.07 22.37 -0.59
CA SER A 399 6.61 23.72 -0.27
C SER A 399 7.23 24.78 -1.18
N GLU A 400 6.53 25.92 -1.31
CA GLU A 400 7.05 27.14 -1.93
C GLU A 400 8.38 27.57 -1.28
N GLU A 401 8.50 27.47 0.05
CA GLU A 401 9.72 27.84 0.78
C GLU A 401 10.93 26.99 0.35
N PHE A 402 10.74 25.68 0.16
CA PHE A 402 11.79 24.80 -0.34
C PHE A 402 12.19 25.17 -1.77
N ILE A 403 11.20 25.37 -2.65
CA ILE A 403 11.42 25.72 -4.06
C ILE A 403 12.17 27.06 -4.17
N GLU A 404 11.74 28.11 -3.45
CA GLU A 404 12.41 29.41 -3.46
C GLU A 404 13.85 29.31 -2.94
N LYS A 405 14.05 28.63 -1.81
CA LYS A 405 15.39 28.44 -1.20
C LYS A 405 16.37 27.77 -2.17
N HIS A 406 15.88 26.82 -2.96
CA HIS A 406 16.70 26.03 -3.87
C HIS A 406 16.55 26.42 -5.36
N MET A 407 15.90 27.55 -5.65
CA MET A 407 15.58 28.01 -7.01
C MET A 407 16.79 27.98 -7.94
N ASN A 408 17.98 28.40 -7.48
CA ASN A 408 19.19 28.45 -8.30
C ASN A 408 19.80 27.08 -8.66
N GLN A 409 19.34 25.99 -8.05
CA GLN A 409 19.89 24.65 -8.28
C GLN A 409 19.15 23.91 -9.41
N PHE A 410 17.91 24.31 -9.72
CA PHE A 410 17.15 23.76 -10.82
C PHE A 410 17.72 24.18 -12.20
N ASN A 411 17.51 23.33 -13.20
CA ASN A 411 17.88 23.62 -14.57
C ASN A 411 16.81 24.48 -15.26
N HIS A 412 17.07 25.78 -15.38
CA HIS A 412 16.16 26.77 -16.01
C HIS A 412 16.37 26.93 -17.52
N ASP A 413 17.15 26.07 -18.17
CA ASP A 413 17.29 26.11 -19.64
C ASP A 413 15.98 25.74 -20.35
N LYS A 414 15.13 24.97 -19.67
CA LYS A 414 13.79 24.59 -20.09
C LYS A 414 12.78 24.93 -18.98
N PRO A 415 11.47 24.90 -19.28
CA PRO A 415 10.45 24.93 -18.23
C PRO A 415 10.71 23.84 -17.19
N VAL A 416 10.45 24.15 -15.91
CA VAL A 416 10.64 23.23 -14.79
C VAL A 416 9.25 22.84 -14.25
N PRO A 417 8.71 21.67 -14.64
CA PRO A 417 7.37 21.23 -14.28
C PRO A 417 7.02 21.37 -12.80
N LEU A 418 7.93 20.96 -11.92
CA LEU A 418 7.73 21.03 -10.46
C LEU A 418 7.48 22.47 -10.00
N ILE A 419 8.26 23.44 -10.50
CA ILE A 419 8.11 24.86 -10.14
C ILE A 419 6.79 25.40 -10.67
N ILE A 420 6.43 25.06 -11.91
CA ILE A 420 5.21 25.56 -12.55
C ILE A 420 3.97 25.03 -11.84
N ARG A 421 3.98 23.76 -11.42
CA ARG A 421 2.89 23.12 -10.67
C ARG A 421 2.57 23.83 -9.36
N PHE A 422 3.58 24.41 -8.71
CA PHE A 422 3.47 25.14 -7.43
C PHE A 422 3.67 26.66 -7.60
N LEU A 423 3.48 27.18 -8.81
CA LEU A 423 3.79 28.56 -9.12
C LEU A 423 2.79 29.52 -8.44
N THR A 424 3.32 30.44 -7.65
CA THR A 424 2.57 31.56 -7.10
C THR A 424 2.89 32.85 -7.86
N VAL A 425 2.00 33.85 -7.76
CA VAL A 425 2.25 35.19 -8.32
C VAL A 425 3.53 35.79 -7.75
N GLN A 426 3.76 35.63 -6.44
CA GLN A 426 4.94 36.17 -5.77
C GLN A 426 6.22 35.49 -6.26
N MET A 427 6.22 34.16 -6.36
CA MET A 427 7.35 33.39 -6.89
C MET A 427 7.67 33.78 -8.34
N TYR A 428 6.64 33.93 -9.18
CA TYR A 428 6.80 34.38 -10.57
C TYR A 428 7.42 35.77 -10.64
N LEU A 429 6.95 36.73 -9.85
CA LEU A 429 7.53 38.08 -9.81
C LEU A 429 8.98 38.10 -9.29
N ASN A 430 9.29 37.27 -8.29
CA ASN A 430 10.63 37.15 -7.70
C ASN A 430 11.65 36.54 -8.68
N HIS A 431 11.19 35.70 -9.60
CA HIS A 431 12.05 34.86 -10.45
C HIS A 431 11.65 34.87 -11.93
N LYS A 432 11.05 35.98 -12.41
CA LYS A 432 10.56 36.14 -13.80
C LYS A 432 11.68 35.92 -14.84
N ASP A 433 12.93 36.16 -14.48
CA ASP A 433 14.11 35.94 -15.32
C ASP A 433 14.48 34.46 -15.52
N LYS A 434 14.02 33.57 -14.62
CA LYS A 434 14.37 32.14 -14.60
C LYS A 434 13.19 31.25 -15.01
N ILE A 435 12.00 31.58 -14.54
CA ILE A 435 10.81 30.75 -14.73
C ILE A 435 10.34 30.87 -16.18
N LYS A 436 10.60 29.83 -16.96
CA LYS A 436 10.11 29.70 -18.34
C LYS A 436 8.73 29.07 -18.34
N VAL A 437 7.71 29.89 -18.57
CA VAL A 437 6.31 29.44 -18.66
C VAL A 437 5.58 30.26 -19.74
N ASN A 438 4.73 29.59 -20.51
CA ASN A 438 3.81 30.23 -21.47
C ASN A 438 2.36 29.88 -21.10
N SER A 439 1.39 30.48 -21.78
CA SER A 439 -0.04 30.28 -21.50
C SER A 439 -0.49 28.82 -21.64
N GLU A 440 0.04 28.09 -22.63
CA GLU A 440 -0.26 26.67 -22.86
C GLU A 440 0.22 25.79 -21.70
N LEU A 441 1.47 25.96 -21.28
CA LEU A 441 2.06 25.21 -20.17
C LEU A 441 1.41 25.58 -18.83
N LEU A 442 1.08 26.85 -18.63
CA LEU A 442 0.34 27.30 -17.46
C LEU A 442 -1.05 26.64 -17.38
N PHE A 443 -1.71 26.48 -18.54
CA PHE A 443 -3.00 25.79 -18.63
C PHE A 443 -2.88 24.29 -18.34
N GLN A 444 -1.80 23.63 -18.80
CA GLN A 444 -1.53 22.23 -18.46
C GLN A 444 -1.51 21.97 -16.95
N TYR A 445 -0.97 22.91 -16.15
CA TYR A 445 -0.90 22.80 -14.69
C TYR A 445 -2.04 23.53 -13.95
N TYR A 446 -3.09 23.96 -14.65
CA TYR A 446 -4.21 24.73 -14.08
C TYR A 446 -4.80 24.10 -12.81
N ASN A 447 -5.01 22.79 -12.82
CA ASN A 447 -5.59 22.06 -11.69
C ASN A 447 -4.70 22.08 -10.43
N SER A 448 -3.38 22.20 -10.61
CA SER A 448 -2.43 22.25 -9.49
C SER A 448 -2.24 23.66 -8.95
N ILE A 449 -2.17 24.66 -9.85
CA ILE A 449 -1.96 26.07 -9.50
C ILE A 449 -3.21 26.67 -8.83
N GLY A 450 -4.39 26.32 -9.32
CA GLY A 450 -5.65 26.87 -8.86
C GLY A 450 -6.09 28.11 -9.64
N ALA A 451 -7.41 28.32 -9.68
CA ALA A 451 -8.04 29.36 -10.51
C ALA A 451 -7.61 30.81 -10.18
N PRO A 452 -7.46 31.23 -8.90
CA PRO A 452 -7.10 32.61 -8.57
C PRO A 452 -5.68 32.97 -9.02
N GLU A 453 -4.72 32.09 -8.77
CA GLU A 453 -3.31 32.23 -9.09
C GLU A 453 -3.08 32.15 -10.60
N TYR A 454 -3.71 31.17 -11.26
CA TYR A 454 -3.65 31.02 -12.72
C TYR A 454 -4.03 32.31 -13.45
N LYS A 455 -5.16 32.94 -13.10
CA LYS A 455 -5.62 34.16 -13.79
C LYS A 455 -4.65 35.30 -13.64
N GLN A 456 -4.14 35.51 -12.43
CA GLN A 456 -3.18 36.58 -12.15
C GLN A 456 -1.85 36.37 -12.88
N ILE A 457 -1.36 35.13 -12.94
CA ILE A 457 -0.13 34.81 -13.68
C ILE A 457 -0.36 34.96 -15.19
N LEU A 458 -1.52 34.55 -15.71
CA LEU A 458 -1.87 34.71 -17.12
C LEU A 458 -1.87 36.19 -17.53
N ASP A 459 -2.50 37.06 -16.73
CA ASP A 459 -2.50 38.51 -16.97
C ASP A 459 -1.06 39.07 -17.02
N LEU A 460 -0.15 38.55 -16.19
CA LEU A 460 1.27 38.95 -16.16
C LEU A 460 2.14 38.35 -17.28
N LEU A 461 1.64 37.37 -18.03
CA LEU A 461 2.27 36.82 -19.23
C LEU A 461 1.83 37.57 -20.49
N ASP A 462 0.63 38.16 -20.46
CA ASP A 462 0.08 38.97 -21.54
C ASP A 462 0.66 40.42 -21.54
N GLU A 463 1.27 40.85 -20.43
CA GLU A 463 2.07 42.09 -20.26
C GLU A 463 3.56 41.92 -20.59
#